data_AF-W2CXT0-F1
#
_entry.id   AF-W2CXT0-F1
#
_cell.length_a   1.000
_cell.length_b   1.000
_cell.length_c   1.000
_cell.angle_alpha   90.00
_cell.angle_beta   90.00
_cell.angle_gamma   90.00
#
_symmetry.space_group_name_H-M   'P 1'
#
loop_
_entity.id
_entity.type
_entity.pdbx_description
1 polymer ?
#
loop_
_entity_poly.entity_id
_entity_poly.type
_entity_poly.pdbx_seq_one_letter_code
_entity_poly.pdbx_strand_id
1 'polypeptide(L)'
;MSFPNSKTTPRRKEKARTWRRLHKWVGLVLTFFILAFALSGVFLNHRTAITRWDLPRRWLPQQYVYENWNNGAVVGTLRMGPDSVMLYGSNGIWVADTFCRGLRPCMDGMRPGTDNRNIRAVAATSDGQLFAISTYSLYRFDRTAYRWREVEGALTDDEALTDVLSVGDRLYVVTRSNVYAAAAPYTRFTAQPLPTPDDYDPRVSLFKTIWVTHSGDLFGLPGRLLIDVVGIIVVVLCLTGLVVTLFEIPIRLRKKRGDPALPLRRTWTFSFVWHNRLGSLFIVLLLLIVVTGMFLRPPLLIPIARTQVKPVPGSTLQSDNPWHDRLRRLRYDAEGRRWLLAASSGIYAFPAFGEQPKKLDNTPPVSVMGLNVWQQTGPNQWVVGSFSGIYGWDLSDGSVTDYDTGLPLDEMGGYGRRGGGGRPTFGNPVSGFSSDFAQGPVVFDYGRGARLANYPDMPFESMPEVFARDGRISFWHFCLELHVGRLYRSFLFAFTDFYVFLGGLLMFLVVLSGYIVYRRKYRRKKSRRKKRE
;
A
#
# COMPACT_ATOMS: atom_id res chain seq x y z
N MET A 1 -60.08 -31.03 -24.59
CA MET A 1 -59.49 -29.72 -24.24
C MET A 1 -57.97 -29.83 -24.21
N SER A 2 -57.26 -29.32 -25.22
CA SER A 2 -55.79 -29.39 -25.28
C SER A 2 -55.19 -28.24 -24.46
N PHE A 3 -54.35 -28.55 -23.49
CA PHE A 3 -53.59 -27.53 -22.75
C PHE A 3 -52.59 -26.83 -23.68
N PRO A 4 -52.48 -25.48 -23.63
CA PRO A 4 -51.57 -24.76 -24.49
C PRO A 4 -50.13 -25.08 -24.10
N ASN A 5 -49.43 -25.68 -25.05
CA ASN A 5 -48.01 -25.96 -25.01
C ASN A 5 -47.25 -24.64 -24.79
N SER A 6 -46.63 -24.47 -23.62
CA SER A 6 -45.92 -23.24 -23.24
C SER A 6 -44.68 -23.03 -24.12
N LYS A 7 -44.87 -22.50 -25.33
CA LYS A 7 -43.82 -22.02 -26.22
C LYS A 7 -43.14 -20.84 -25.53
N THR A 8 -41.95 -21.06 -24.98
CA THR A 8 -41.09 -19.96 -24.53
C THR A 8 -40.88 -18.99 -25.69
N THR A 9 -41.29 -17.74 -25.52
CA THR A 9 -41.23 -16.66 -26.52
C THR A 9 -39.81 -16.47 -27.10
N PRO A 10 -39.67 -16.19 -28.41
CA PRO A 10 -38.38 -16.07 -29.11
C PRO A 10 -37.43 -15.05 -28.46
N ARG A 11 -37.95 -13.89 -28.02
CA ARG A 11 -37.22 -12.86 -27.25
C ARG A 11 -36.51 -13.41 -26.01
N ARG A 12 -37.07 -14.43 -25.34
CA ARG A 12 -36.48 -15.03 -24.13
C ARG A 12 -35.34 -16.01 -24.43
N LYS A 13 -35.34 -16.64 -25.62
CA LYS A 13 -34.23 -17.50 -26.09
C LYS A 13 -33.04 -16.66 -26.54
N GLU A 14 -33.29 -15.54 -27.20
CA GLU A 14 -32.29 -14.59 -27.66
C GLU A 14 -31.53 -13.96 -26.49
N LYS A 15 -32.24 -13.39 -25.50
CA LYS A 15 -31.62 -12.84 -24.28
C LYS A 15 -30.71 -13.84 -23.57
N ALA A 16 -31.05 -15.14 -23.55
CA ALA A 16 -30.23 -16.17 -22.91
C ALA A 16 -28.95 -16.50 -23.70
N ARG A 17 -28.94 -16.32 -25.03
CA ARG A 17 -27.72 -16.43 -25.85
C ARG A 17 -26.80 -15.24 -25.61
N THR A 18 -27.35 -14.03 -25.47
CA THR A 18 -26.59 -12.81 -25.20
C THR A 18 -25.78 -12.91 -23.89
N TRP A 19 -26.43 -13.23 -22.76
CA TRP A 19 -25.73 -13.38 -21.47
C TRP A 19 -24.63 -14.42 -21.49
N ARG A 20 -24.82 -15.52 -22.23
CA ARG A 20 -23.79 -16.55 -22.38
C ARG A 20 -22.60 -16.06 -23.21
N ARG A 21 -22.86 -15.36 -24.32
CA ARG A 21 -21.80 -14.80 -25.15
C ARG A 21 -21.00 -13.75 -24.38
N LEU A 22 -21.70 -12.87 -23.69
CA LEU A 22 -21.09 -11.84 -22.84
C LEU A 22 -20.21 -12.49 -21.75
N HIS A 23 -20.74 -13.42 -20.95
CA HIS A 23 -19.95 -14.12 -19.93
C HIS A 23 -18.70 -14.80 -20.53
N LYS A 24 -18.89 -15.51 -21.65
CA LYS A 24 -17.80 -16.24 -22.32
C LYS A 24 -16.69 -15.30 -22.83
N TRP A 25 -17.05 -14.29 -23.62
CA TRP A 25 -16.06 -13.45 -24.30
C TRP A 25 -15.44 -12.40 -23.37
N VAL A 26 -16.26 -11.74 -22.55
CA VAL A 26 -15.75 -10.80 -21.55
C VAL A 26 -14.89 -11.54 -20.53
N GLY A 27 -15.34 -12.70 -20.05
CA GLY A 27 -14.56 -13.54 -19.14
C GLY A 27 -13.23 -14.00 -19.76
N LEU A 28 -13.23 -14.43 -21.03
CA LEU A 28 -12.00 -14.87 -21.71
C LEU A 28 -10.97 -13.75 -21.83
N VAL A 29 -11.39 -12.56 -22.29
CA VAL A 29 -10.49 -11.39 -22.43
C VAL A 29 -9.93 -10.97 -21.07
N LEU A 30 -10.76 -11.00 -20.02
CA LEU A 30 -10.34 -10.55 -18.69
C LEU A 30 -9.65 -11.63 -17.85
N THR A 31 -9.57 -12.86 -18.34
CA THR A 31 -9.00 -13.98 -17.55
C THR A 31 -7.60 -13.65 -17.06
N PHE A 32 -6.76 -13.05 -17.91
CA PHE A 32 -5.41 -12.61 -17.53
C PHE A 32 -5.43 -11.61 -16.36
N PHE A 33 -6.25 -10.56 -16.45
CA PHE A 33 -6.35 -9.53 -15.41
C PHE A 33 -6.97 -10.05 -14.12
N ILE A 34 -8.00 -10.90 -14.21
CA ILE A 34 -8.64 -11.51 -13.04
C ILE A 34 -7.66 -12.45 -12.31
N LEU A 35 -6.86 -13.23 -13.05
CA LEU A 35 -5.78 -14.03 -12.47
C LEU A 35 -4.74 -13.15 -11.78
N ALA A 36 -4.34 -12.03 -12.40
CA ALA A 36 -3.42 -11.08 -11.79
C ALA A 36 -3.97 -10.50 -10.49
N PHE A 37 -5.24 -10.06 -10.44
CA PHE A 37 -5.90 -9.59 -9.22
C PHE A 37 -5.92 -10.67 -8.12
N ALA A 38 -6.35 -11.89 -8.46
CA ALA A 38 -6.51 -12.97 -7.49
C ALA A 38 -5.16 -13.40 -6.89
N LEU A 39 -4.14 -13.62 -7.73
CA LEU A 39 -2.83 -14.06 -7.26
C LEU A 39 -2.13 -12.96 -6.45
N SER A 40 -2.11 -11.72 -6.95
CA SER A 40 -1.51 -10.60 -6.22
C SER A 40 -2.22 -10.34 -4.90
N GLY A 41 -3.55 -10.46 -4.84
CA GLY A 41 -4.33 -10.28 -3.61
C GLY A 41 -3.92 -11.25 -2.50
N VAL A 42 -3.73 -12.54 -2.84
CA VAL A 42 -3.26 -13.55 -1.87
C VAL A 42 -1.87 -13.20 -1.33
N PHE A 43 -0.92 -12.83 -2.21
CA PHE A 43 0.41 -12.43 -1.75
C PHE A 43 0.42 -11.16 -0.91
N LEU A 44 -0.48 -10.21 -1.19
CA LEU A 44 -0.60 -8.97 -0.42
C LEU A 44 -1.00 -9.21 1.04
N ASN A 45 -1.80 -10.25 1.31
CA ASN A 45 -2.24 -10.61 2.66
C ASN A 45 -1.12 -11.19 3.54
N HIS A 46 -0.04 -11.68 2.94
CA HIS A 46 1.04 -12.42 3.62
C HIS A 46 2.40 -11.71 3.53
N ARG A 47 2.42 -10.37 3.70
CA ARG A 47 3.65 -9.56 3.56
C ARG A 47 4.84 -10.13 4.34
N THR A 48 4.66 -10.45 5.62
CA THR A 48 5.73 -10.95 6.52
C THR A 48 6.36 -12.25 6.01
N ALA A 49 5.56 -13.15 5.42
CA ALA A 49 6.02 -14.43 4.88
C ALA A 49 6.86 -14.27 3.59
N ILE A 50 6.65 -13.19 2.83
CA ILE A 50 7.34 -12.93 1.55
C ILE A 50 8.37 -11.79 1.63
N THR A 51 8.74 -11.33 2.83
CA THR A 51 9.71 -10.24 3.05
C THR A 51 11.06 -10.45 2.35
N ARG A 52 11.46 -11.72 2.16
CA ARG A 52 12.71 -12.11 1.49
C ARG A 52 12.62 -12.11 -0.03
N TRP A 53 11.42 -12.09 -0.61
CA TRP A 53 11.23 -12.18 -2.05
C TRP A 53 11.32 -10.80 -2.68
N ASP A 54 12.13 -10.69 -3.72
CA ASP A 54 12.32 -9.46 -4.48
C ASP A 54 12.48 -9.76 -5.98
N LEU A 55 12.33 -8.70 -6.78
CA LEU A 55 12.46 -8.74 -8.23
C LEU A 55 13.42 -7.63 -8.69
N PRO A 56 14.26 -7.88 -9.71
CA PRO A 56 15.05 -6.83 -10.33
C PRO A 56 14.16 -5.76 -10.97
N ARG A 57 14.42 -4.47 -10.67
CA ARG A 57 13.66 -3.34 -11.25
C ARG A 57 13.77 -3.26 -12.77
N ARG A 58 14.88 -3.75 -13.34
CA ARG A 58 15.11 -3.88 -14.79
C ARG A 58 14.10 -4.77 -15.52
N TRP A 59 13.35 -5.62 -14.81
CA TRP A 59 12.27 -6.44 -15.41
C TRP A 59 10.94 -5.69 -15.49
N LEU A 60 10.87 -4.47 -14.94
CA LEU A 60 9.66 -3.65 -14.87
C LEU A 60 9.74 -2.50 -15.89
N PRO A 61 8.62 -1.80 -16.15
CA PRO A 61 8.65 -0.59 -16.97
C PRO A 61 9.66 0.45 -16.46
N GLN A 62 10.20 1.26 -17.38
CA GLN A 62 11.28 2.22 -17.11
C GLN A 62 11.03 3.12 -15.89
N GLN A 63 9.78 3.50 -15.62
CA GLN A 63 9.40 4.32 -14.45
C GLN A 63 9.80 3.72 -13.09
N TYR A 64 10.04 2.40 -13.01
CA TYR A 64 10.47 1.72 -11.78
C TYR A 64 11.98 1.55 -11.67
N VAL A 65 12.74 1.78 -12.75
CA VAL A 65 14.21 1.77 -12.71
C VAL A 65 14.64 3.03 -11.97
N TYR A 66 15.67 2.89 -11.13
CA TYR A 66 16.22 4.04 -10.43
C TYR A 66 16.89 4.98 -11.43
N GLU A 67 16.45 6.23 -11.45
CA GLU A 67 17.06 7.32 -12.19
C GLU A 67 17.05 8.58 -11.30
N ASN A 68 18.19 9.29 -11.22
CA ASN A 68 18.34 10.48 -10.37
C ASN A 68 17.86 10.31 -8.91
N TRP A 69 18.10 9.17 -8.25
CA TRP A 69 17.63 8.93 -6.86
C TRP A 69 16.09 8.92 -6.67
N ASN A 70 15.31 8.73 -7.74
CA ASN A 70 13.86 8.62 -7.68
C ASN A 70 13.36 7.35 -6.93
N ASN A 71 12.04 7.13 -6.93
CA ASN A 71 11.40 5.95 -6.36
C ASN A 71 11.74 5.70 -4.87
N GLY A 72 11.98 6.78 -4.12
CA GLY A 72 12.34 6.73 -2.71
C GLY A 72 13.66 5.98 -2.46
N ALA A 73 14.62 6.07 -3.38
CA ALA A 73 15.96 5.51 -3.20
C ALA A 73 16.59 6.01 -1.89
N VAL A 74 16.42 7.31 -1.61
CA VAL A 74 16.81 7.97 -0.37
C VAL A 74 15.60 8.68 0.23
N VAL A 75 15.31 8.38 1.50
CA VAL A 75 14.24 9.02 2.28
C VAL A 75 14.83 9.95 3.35
N GLY A 76 16.05 9.68 3.80
CA GLY A 76 16.75 10.56 4.71
C GLY A 76 18.23 10.23 4.80
N THR A 77 18.93 11.05 5.57
CA THR A 77 20.35 10.90 5.84
C THR A 77 20.64 11.01 7.33
N LEU A 78 21.82 10.57 7.72
CA LEU A 78 22.39 10.79 9.04
C LEU A 78 23.89 11.08 8.88
N ARG A 79 24.31 12.26 9.33
CA ARG A 79 25.73 12.58 9.39
C ARG A 79 26.44 11.73 10.45
N MET A 80 27.44 10.94 10.03
CA MET A 80 28.20 10.05 10.91
C MET A 80 29.44 10.70 11.52
N GLY A 81 29.92 11.79 10.91
CA GLY A 81 31.13 12.51 11.27
C GLY A 81 31.35 13.73 10.38
N PRO A 82 32.55 14.35 10.41
CA PRO A 82 32.84 15.53 9.59
C PRO A 82 32.72 15.23 8.09
N ASP A 83 33.18 14.05 7.65
CA ASP A 83 33.38 13.73 6.23
C ASP A 83 32.48 12.60 5.72
N SER A 84 31.51 12.11 6.49
CA SER A 84 30.71 10.94 6.11
C SER A 84 29.22 11.12 6.41
N VAL A 85 28.42 10.78 5.41
CA VAL A 85 26.96 10.82 5.45
C VAL A 85 26.42 9.42 5.15
N MET A 86 25.55 8.93 6.04
CA MET A 86 24.79 7.71 5.81
C MET A 86 23.48 8.07 5.11
N LEU A 87 23.21 7.45 3.96
CA LEU A 87 21.96 7.57 3.23
C LEU A 87 21.11 6.32 3.47
N TYR A 88 19.81 6.49 3.67
CA TYR A 88 18.88 5.38 3.85
C TYR A 88 17.56 5.59 3.10
N GLY A 89 16.96 4.48 2.66
CA GLY A 89 15.67 4.49 1.98
C GLY A 89 15.26 3.12 1.46
N SER A 90 14.55 3.10 0.33
CA SER A 90 14.02 1.87 -0.26
C SER A 90 15.11 0.93 -0.81
N ASN A 91 16.30 1.46 -1.09
CA ASN A 91 17.46 0.69 -1.56
C ASN A 91 18.44 0.35 -0.42
N GLY A 92 17.99 0.41 0.83
CA GLY A 92 18.79 0.12 2.01
C GLY A 92 19.68 1.26 2.46
N ILE A 93 20.83 0.91 3.04
CA ILE A 93 21.76 1.86 3.67
C ILE A 93 23.07 1.92 2.89
N TRP A 94 23.50 3.14 2.61
CA TRP A 94 24.74 3.47 1.91
C TRP A 94 25.50 4.52 2.71
N VAL A 95 26.82 4.53 2.58
CA VAL A 95 27.67 5.58 3.16
C VAL A 95 28.42 6.27 2.02
N ALA A 96 28.47 7.58 2.07
CA ALA A 96 29.19 8.43 1.13
C ALA A 96 29.92 9.55 1.88
N ASP A 97 30.74 10.31 1.17
CA ASP A 97 31.25 11.58 1.70
C ASP A 97 30.17 12.68 1.74
N THR A 98 30.52 13.87 2.22
CA THR A 98 29.60 15.02 2.30
C THR A 98 29.19 15.61 0.96
N PHE A 99 29.81 15.17 -0.15
CA PHE A 99 29.43 15.49 -1.53
C PHE A 99 28.69 14.33 -2.20
N CYS A 100 28.29 13.29 -1.44
CA CYS A 100 27.62 12.09 -1.94
C CYS A 100 28.48 11.27 -2.93
N ARG A 101 29.81 11.31 -2.79
CA ARG A 101 30.75 10.51 -3.60
C ARG A 101 31.28 9.32 -2.80
N GLY A 102 31.85 8.35 -3.53
CA GLY A 102 32.43 7.15 -2.91
C GLY A 102 31.40 6.25 -2.24
N LEU A 103 30.19 6.13 -2.81
CA LEU A 103 29.12 5.33 -2.25
C LEU A 103 29.54 3.88 -2.01
N ARG A 104 29.35 3.41 -0.78
CA ARG A 104 29.56 2.02 -0.37
C ARG A 104 28.34 1.48 0.36
N PRO A 105 27.91 0.23 0.09
CA PRO A 105 26.80 -0.39 0.80
C PRO A 105 27.15 -0.60 2.27
N CYS A 106 26.18 -0.39 3.16
CA CYS A 106 26.33 -0.58 4.61
C CYS A 106 25.11 -1.34 5.16
N MET A 107 24.87 -2.53 4.62
CA MET A 107 23.69 -3.35 4.93
C MET A 107 24.04 -4.75 5.46
N ASP A 108 25.32 -5.01 5.70
CA ASP A 108 25.76 -6.32 6.18
C ASP A 108 25.13 -6.63 7.53
N GLY A 109 24.69 -7.87 7.70
CA GLY A 109 23.96 -8.33 8.89
C GLY A 109 22.45 -8.03 8.90
N MET A 110 21.93 -7.20 7.98
CA MET A 110 20.48 -7.04 7.82
C MET A 110 19.83 -8.24 7.13
N ARG A 111 18.58 -8.54 7.50
CA ARG A 111 17.79 -9.60 6.85
C ARG A 111 17.74 -9.39 5.32
N PRO A 112 17.82 -10.47 4.52
CA PRO A 112 17.77 -10.37 3.07
C PRO A 112 16.38 -9.95 2.57
N GLY A 113 16.32 -9.40 1.36
CA GLY A 113 15.10 -8.94 0.70
C GLY A 113 14.87 -7.44 0.84
N THR A 114 14.41 -6.80 -0.23
CA THR A 114 14.16 -5.35 -0.28
C THR A 114 13.17 -4.87 0.78
N ASP A 115 12.19 -5.68 1.18
CA ASP A 115 11.20 -5.26 2.20
C ASP A 115 11.84 -5.10 3.59
N ASN A 116 12.77 -6.00 3.92
CA ASN A 116 13.55 -5.96 5.17
C ASN A 116 14.62 -4.85 5.17
N ARG A 117 15.03 -4.42 3.98
CA ARG A 117 16.04 -3.36 3.75
C ARG A 117 15.40 -2.04 3.30
N ASN A 118 14.08 -1.91 3.37
CA ASN A 118 13.43 -0.62 3.17
C ASN A 118 13.48 0.15 4.49
N ILE A 119 14.51 1.00 4.62
CA ILE A 119 14.81 1.70 5.87
C ILE A 119 14.03 2.99 5.96
N ARG A 120 13.30 3.15 7.05
CA ARG A 120 12.35 4.25 7.25
C ARG A 120 12.96 5.41 8.03
N ALA A 121 13.82 5.09 8.99
CA ALA A 121 14.50 6.06 9.84
C ALA A 121 15.78 5.44 10.41
N VAL A 122 16.76 6.31 10.66
CA VAL A 122 18.01 5.99 11.35
C VAL A 122 18.26 7.06 12.41
N ALA A 123 18.66 6.65 13.61
CA ALA A 123 18.97 7.55 14.71
C ALA A 123 20.34 7.23 15.30
N ALA A 124 21.08 8.27 15.67
CA ALA A 124 22.25 8.16 16.53
C ALA A 124 21.87 8.50 17.97
N THR A 125 22.32 7.69 18.91
CA THR A 125 22.20 7.96 20.34
C THR A 125 23.32 8.87 20.84
N SER A 126 23.16 9.46 22.02
CA SER A 126 24.16 10.34 22.64
C SER A 126 25.48 9.63 22.96
N ASP A 127 25.46 8.32 23.18
CA ASP A 127 26.65 7.46 23.33
C ASP A 127 27.23 6.99 21.97
N GLY A 128 26.69 7.48 20.85
CA GLY A 128 27.19 7.21 19.50
C GLY A 128 26.75 5.86 18.90
N GLN A 129 25.85 5.11 19.54
CA GLN A 129 25.26 3.93 18.91
C GLN A 129 24.32 4.34 17.78
N LEU A 130 24.20 3.49 16.76
CA LEU A 130 23.32 3.74 15.61
C LEU A 130 22.22 2.71 15.57
N PHE A 131 21.00 3.18 15.35
CA PHE A 131 19.82 2.36 15.20
C PHE A 131 19.14 2.66 13.87
N ALA A 132 18.65 1.63 13.20
CA ALA A 132 17.89 1.74 11.96
C ALA A 132 16.62 0.91 12.07
N ILE A 133 15.53 1.38 11.47
CA ILE A 133 14.28 0.63 11.42
C ILE A 133 13.86 0.33 9.98
N SER A 134 13.46 -0.91 9.76
CA SER A 134 12.65 -1.31 8.61
C SER A 134 11.16 -1.32 9.00
N THR A 135 10.29 -1.94 8.19
CA THR A 135 8.86 -2.06 8.57
C THR A 135 8.66 -2.97 9.79
N TYR A 136 9.47 -4.02 9.96
CA TYR A 136 9.24 -5.07 10.97
C TYR A 136 10.46 -5.40 11.85
N SER A 137 11.62 -4.81 11.55
CA SER A 137 12.87 -5.09 12.28
C SER A 137 13.53 -3.79 12.72
N LEU A 138 13.95 -3.78 13.99
CA LEU A 138 14.86 -2.79 14.57
C LEU A 138 16.28 -3.35 14.51
N TYR A 139 17.21 -2.57 13.97
CA TYR A 139 18.61 -2.93 13.83
C TYR A 139 19.48 -1.99 14.66
N ARG A 140 20.54 -2.53 15.25
CA ARG A 140 21.61 -1.79 15.91
C ARG A 140 22.92 -2.02 15.15
N PHE A 141 23.66 -0.96 14.89
CA PHE A 141 24.95 -1.05 14.20
C PHE A 141 26.06 -1.44 15.17
N ASP A 142 26.76 -2.52 14.86
CA ASP A 142 27.99 -2.93 15.53
C ASP A 142 29.18 -2.32 14.80
N ARG A 143 29.76 -1.26 15.40
CA ARG A 143 30.93 -0.56 14.84
C ARG A 143 32.17 -1.44 14.77
N THR A 144 32.32 -2.43 15.66
CA THR A 144 33.51 -3.29 15.71
C THR A 144 33.52 -4.32 14.59
N ALA A 145 32.38 -4.97 14.36
CA ALA A 145 32.19 -5.93 13.29
C ALA A 145 31.72 -5.29 11.97
N TYR A 146 31.54 -3.97 11.96
CA TYR A 146 31.04 -3.18 10.83
C TYR A 146 29.76 -3.76 10.19
N ARG A 147 28.80 -4.18 11.03
CA ARG A 147 27.57 -4.87 10.58
C ARG A 147 26.37 -4.51 11.45
N TRP A 148 25.19 -4.60 10.88
CA TRP A 148 23.92 -4.48 11.61
C TRP A 148 23.59 -5.79 12.34
N ARG A 149 23.04 -5.66 13.55
CA ARG A 149 22.45 -6.76 14.31
C ARG A 149 21.01 -6.42 14.61
N GLU A 150 20.12 -7.37 14.38
CA GLU A 150 18.72 -7.21 14.76
C GLU A 150 18.57 -7.23 16.27
N VAL A 151 17.70 -6.36 16.80
CA VAL A 151 17.38 -6.32 18.23
C VAL A 151 16.15 -7.23 18.45
N GLU A 152 16.40 -8.46 18.86
CA GLU A 152 15.35 -9.46 19.10
C GLU A 152 14.62 -9.22 20.42
N GLY A 153 13.32 -9.58 20.47
CA GLY A 153 12.50 -9.58 21.70
C GLY A 153 12.21 -8.20 22.31
N ALA A 154 12.61 -7.13 21.64
CA ALA A 154 12.45 -5.76 22.13
C ALA A 154 11.01 -5.22 21.98
N LEU A 155 10.29 -5.64 20.94
CA LEU A 155 9.00 -5.07 20.54
C LEU A 155 8.00 -6.20 20.29
N THR A 156 6.71 -5.91 20.37
CA THR A 156 5.66 -6.89 20.07
C THR A 156 5.71 -7.25 18.57
N ASP A 157 5.73 -8.54 18.26
CA ASP A 157 6.04 -9.08 16.93
C ASP A 157 5.07 -8.64 15.80
N ASP A 158 3.92 -8.06 16.14
CA ASP A 158 2.85 -7.75 15.18
C ASP A 158 2.75 -6.26 14.78
N GLU A 159 3.54 -5.36 15.36
CA GLU A 159 3.42 -3.92 15.08
C GLU A 159 4.44 -3.41 14.06
N ALA A 160 3.95 -2.75 13.00
CA ALA A 160 4.84 -2.11 12.04
C ALA A 160 5.54 -0.89 12.66
N LEU A 161 6.86 -0.82 12.51
CA LEU A 161 7.68 0.30 12.95
C LEU A 161 7.56 1.45 11.96
N THR A 162 7.48 2.68 12.48
CA THR A 162 7.30 3.87 11.66
C THR A 162 8.40 4.90 11.82
N ASP A 163 8.98 5.04 13.01
CA ASP A 163 10.00 6.06 13.30
C ASP A 163 10.93 5.64 14.46
N VAL A 164 12.12 6.21 14.49
CA VAL A 164 13.09 6.06 15.59
C VAL A 164 13.78 7.39 15.83
N LEU A 165 13.94 7.76 17.10
CA LEU A 165 14.52 9.05 17.52
C LEU A 165 15.32 8.85 18.81
N SER A 166 16.44 9.55 18.96
CA SER A 166 17.13 9.66 20.24
C SER A 166 16.90 11.05 20.84
N VAL A 167 16.55 11.10 22.14
CA VAL A 167 16.42 12.36 22.90
C VAL A 167 17.05 12.15 24.27
N GLY A 168 18.06 12.95 24.60
CA GLY A 168 18.84 12.78 25.83
C GLY A 168 19.58 11.45 25.86
N ASP A 169 19.34 10.66 26.89
CA ASP A 169 19.91 9.32 27.13
C ASP A 169 19.01 8.16 26.65
N ARG A 170 17.85 8.48 26.05
CA ARG A 170 16.83 7.50 25.67
C ARG A 170 16.62 7.44 24.17
N LEU A 171 16.47 6.21 23.68
CA LEU A 171 16.00 5.89 22.33
C LEU A 171 14.48 5.66 22.37
N TYR A 172 13.77 6.33 21.47
CA TYR A 172 12.34 6.17 21.27
C TYR A 172 12.08 5.45 19.95
N VAL A 173 11.28 4.39 20.00
CA VAL A 173 10.83 3.63 18.82
C VAL A 173 9.33 3.76 18.71
N VAL A 174 8.87 4.23 17.56
CA VAL A 174 7.45 4.47 17.28
C VAL A 174 6.93 3.34 16.40
N THR A 175 5.88 2.68 16.87
CA THR A 175 5.09 1.75 16.06
C THR A 175 3.83 2.45 15.56
N ARG A 176 3.00 1.73 14.82
CA ARG A 176 1.69 2.24 14.37
C ARG A 176 0.70 2.52 15.51
N SER A 177 0.93 1.98 16.72
CA SER A 177 -0.04 2.06 17.83
C SER A 177 0.57 2.51 19.15
N ASN A 178 1.88 2.34 19.36
CA ASN A 178 2.55 2.60 20.62
C ASN A 178 3.88 3.33 20.40
N VAL A 179 4.36 3.99 21.46
CA VAL A 179 5.72 4.52 21.54
C VAL A 179 6.45 3.74 22.61
N TYR A 180 7.64 3.26 22.30
CA TYR A 180 8.51 2.56 23.23
C TYR A 180 9.75 3.39 23.51
N ALA A 181 10.26 3.34 24.74
CA ALA A 181 11.52 3.97 25.09
C ALA A 181 12.49 2.96 25.73
N ALA A 182 13.78 3.11 25.43
CA ALA A 182 14.85 2.35 26.05
C ALA A 182 16.02 3.27 26.39
N ALA A 183 16.62 3.08 27.56
CA ALA A 183 17.90 3.70 27.92
C ALA A 183 19.05 2.72 27.63
N ALA A 184 20.30 3.20 27.60
CA ALA A 184 21.48 2.34 27.49
C ALA A 184 21.43 1.24 28.58
N PRO A 185 21.73 -0.05 28.26
CA PRO A 185 22.33 -0.58 27.03
C PRO A 185 21.35 -0.94 25.89
N TYR A 186 20.13 -0.39 25.92
CA TYR A 186 19.08 -0.55 24.90
C TYR A 186 18.58 -1.99 24.70
N THR A 187 18.52 -2.75 25.79
CA THR A 187 18.07 -4.16 25.81
C THR A 187 16.60 -4.31 26.16
N ARG A 188 16.01 -3.33 26.84
CA ARG A 188 14.61 -3.38 27.29
C ARG A 188 13.87 -2.12 26.86
N PHE A 189 12.80 -2.32 26.09
CA PHE A 189 11.92 -1.27 25.62
C PHE A 189 10.64 -1.26 26.44
N THR A 190 10.28 -0.11 26.97
CA THR A 190 9.05 0.06 27.76
C THR A 190 8.07 0.95 27.02
N ALA A 191 6.82 0.50 26.92
CA ALA A 191 5.76 1.29 26.32
C ALA A 191 5.54 2.56 27.14
N GLN A 192 5.50 3.70 26.46
CA GLN A 192 5.26 5.00 27.06
C GLN A 192 3.75 5.27 27.14
N PRO A 193 3.27 5.85 28.25
CA PRO A 193 1.86 6.20 28.37
C PRO A 193 1.51 7.30 27.36
N LEU A 194 0.54 7.02 26.51
CA LEU A 194 -0.11 7.99 25.63
C LEU A 194 -1.62 8.00 25.92
N PRO A 195 -2.11 8.98 26.70
CA PRO A 195 -3.55 9.09 26.96
C PRO A 195 -4.29 9.53 25.69
N THR A 196 -5.62 9.47 25.77
CA THR A 196 -6.54 9.88 24.71
C THR A 196 -6.34 11.36 24.35
N PRO A 197 -6.20 11.70 23.05
CA PRO A 197 -6.08 13.10 22.64
C PRO A 197 -7.37 13.88 22.92
N ASP A 198 -7.24 15.20 22.95
CA ASP A 198 -8.36 16.14 23.14
C ASP A 198 -9.48 16.00 22.08
N ASP A 199 -9.12 15.71 20.83
CA ASP A 199 -10.05 15.61 19.69
C ASP A 199 -10.50 14.17 19.35
N TYR A 200 -10.39 13.23 20.29
CA TYR A 200 -10.60 11.81 19.98
C TYR A 200 -12.02 11.47 19.50
N ASP A 201 -12.14 11.02 18.24
CA ASP A 201 -13.33 10.35 17.71
C ASP A 201 -13.10 8.82 17.67
N PRO A 202 -13.94 8.03 18.37
CA PRO A 202 -13.89 6.56 18.34
C PRO A 202 -14.37 5.99 16.99
N ARG A 203 -15.00 6.79 16.12
CA ARG A 203 -15.38 6.35 14.78
C ARG A 203 -14.14 6.11 13.91
N VAL A 204 -14.30 5.22 12.94
CA VAL A 204 -13.28 4.83 11.97
C VAL A 204 -13.74 5.17 10.55
N SER A 205 -12.79 5.46 9.68
CA SER A 205 -13.10 5.77 8.28
C SER A 205 -13.78 4.60 7.59
N LEU A 206 -14.87 4.86 6.87
CA LEU A 206 -15.57 3.86 6.06
C LEU A 206 -14.64 3.25 5.00
N PHE A 207 -13.72 4.05 4.45
CA PHE A 207 -12.67 3.54 3.56
C PHE A 207 -11.80 2.49 4.28
N LYS A 208 -11.34 2.76 5.51
CA LYS A 208 -10.56 1.80 6.29
C LYS A 208 -11.35 0.52 6.55
N THR A 209 -12.64 0.64 6.91
CA THR A 209 -13.53 -0.51 7.11
C THR A 209 -13.66 -1.37 5.85
N ILE A 210 -13.87 -0.75 4.68
CA ILE A 210 -13.94 -1.47 3.40
C ILE A 210 -12.58 -2.10 3.04
N TRP A 211 -11.47 -1.41 3.31
CA TRP A 211 -10.12 -1.90 3.07
C TRP A 211 -9.79 -3.15 3.89
N VAL A 212 -10.01 -3.14 5.21
CA VAL A 212 -9.79 -4.33 6.06
C VAL A 212 -10.80 -5.45 5.76
N THR A 213 -12.00 -5.11 5.27
CA THR A 213 -12.96 -6.12 4.80
C THR A 213 -12.48 -6.79 3.52
N HIS A 214 -11.90 -6.00 2.60
CA HIS A 214 -11.40 -6.51 1.33
C HIS A 214 -10.15 -7.38 1.49
N SER A 215 -9.22 -7.01 2.39
CA SER A 215 -8.05 -7.85 2.72
C SER A 215 -8.39 -9.04 3.63
N GLY A 216 -9.55 -9.01 4.28
CA GLY A 216 -9.94 -9.98 5.30
C GLY A 216 -9.37 -9.66 6.69
N ASP A 217 -8.58 -8.60 6.81
CA ASP A 217 -7.97 -8.17 8.08
C ASP A 217 -8.99 -7.71 9.13
N LEU A 218 -10.25 -7.51 8.76
CA LEU A 218 -11.35 -7.17 9.68
C LEU A 218 -11.44 -8.16 10.86
N PHE A 219 -11.16 -9.45 10.61
CA PHE A 219 -11.13 -10.51 11.63
C PHE A 219 -9.73 -11.09 11.82
N GLY A 220 -8.67 -10.34 11.49
CA GLY A 220 -7.29 -10.80 11.57
C GLY A 220 -7.00 -12.02 10.69
N LEU A 221 -6.21 -12.97 11.21
CA LEU A 221 -5.74 -14.13 10.44
C LEU A 221 -6.88 -15.00 9.86
N PRO A 222 -7.94 -15.38 10.61
CA PRO A 222 -9.06 -16.14 10.04
C PRO A 222 -9.74 -15.45 8.85
N GLY A 223 -9.91 -14.13 8.93
CA GLY A 223 -10.52 -13.37 7.85
C GLY A 223 -9.62 -13.25 6.62
N ARG A 224 -8.30 -13.04 6.81
CA ARG A 224 -7.31 -13.05 5.72
C ARG A 224 -7.33 -14.40 4.98
N LEU A 225 -7.30 -15.51 5.72
CA LEU A 225 -7.37 -16.87 5.14
C LEU A 225 -8.66 -17.11 4.36
N LEU A 226 -9.80 -16.59 4.82
CA LEU A 226 -11.07 -16.68 4.09
C LEU A 226 -10.98 -15.96 2.73
N ILE A 227 -10.43 -14.75 2.71
CA ILE A 227 -10.24 -13.99 1.47
C ILE A 227 -9.24 -14.68 0.55
N ASP A 228 -8.19 -15.31 1.08
CA ASP A 228 -7.25 -16.09 0.28
C ASP A 228 -7.92 -17.28 -0.40
N VAL A 229 -8.79 -18.00 0.32
CA VAL A 229 -9.61 -19.07 -0.24
C VAL A 229 -10.49 -18.54 -1.36
N VAL A 230 -11.09 -17.35 -1.22
CA VAL A 230 -11.85 -16.70 -2.29
C VAL A 230 -10.96 -16.39 -3.49
N GLY A 231 -9.74 -15.86 -3.28
CA GLY A 231 -8.75 -15.63 -4.33
C GLY A 231 -8.40 -16.92 -5.10
N ILE A 232 -8.13 -18.01 -4.39
CA ILE A 232 -7.87 -19.33 -4.98
C ILE A 232 -9.07 -19.82 -5.78
N ILE A 233 -10.30 -19.64 -5.26
CA ILE A 233 -11.53 -19.98 -5.98
C ILE A 233 -11.63 -19.18 -7.29
N VAL A 234 -11.31 -17.88 -7.28
CA VAL A 234 -11.27 -17.06 -8.50
C VAL A 234 -10.27 -17.62 -9.51
N VAL A 235 -9.07 -18.03 -9.08
CA VAL A 235 -8.09 -18.68 -9.95
C VAL A 235 -8.67 -19.96 -10.56
N VAL A 236 -9.27 -20.83 -9.75
CA VAL A 236 -9.92 -22.07 -10.22
C VAL A 236 -11.04 -21.77 -11.21
N LEU A 237 -11.86 -20.75 -10.96
CA LEU A 237 -12.93 -20.32 -11.87
C LEU A 237 -12.38 -19.84 -13.21
N CYS A 238 -11.28 -19.08 -13.21
CA CYS A 238 -10.58 -18.65 -14.42
C CYS A 238 -10.03 -19.85 -15.22
N LEU A 239 -9.29 -20.75 -14.57
CA LEU A 239 -8.71 -21.92 -15.23
C LEU A 239 -9.78 -22.86 -15.79
N THR A 240 -10.81 -23.17 -15.00
CA THR A 240 -11.94 -23.99 -15.46
C THR A 240 -12.74 -23.30 -16.57
N GLY A 241 -12.91 -21.98 -16.53
CA GLY A 241 -13.57 -21.20 -17.59
C GLY A 241 -12.78 -21.21 -18.90
N LEU A 242 -11.45 -21.14 -18.82
CA LEU A 242 -10.54 -21.26 -19.96
C LEU A 242 -10.64 -22.65 -20.59
N VAL A 243 -10.57 -23.71 -19.79
CA VAL A 243 -10.75 -25.10 -20.26
C VAL A 243 -12.09 -25.28 -20.94
N VAL A 244 -13.18 -24.81 -20.32
CA VAL A 244 -14.53 -24.90 -20.91
C VAL A 244 -14.63 -24.19 -22.25
N THR A 245 -13.96 -23.05 -22.40
CA THR A 245 -14.01 -22.22 -23.61
C THR A 245 -13.11 -22.74 -24.72
N LEU A 246 -11.87 -23.10 -24.40
CA LEU A 246 -10.87 -23.55 -25.37
C LEU A 246 -11.14 -24.99 -25.83
N PHE A 247 -11.50 -25.90 -24.92
CA PHE A 247 -11.71 -27.31 -25.28
C PHE A 247 -13.02 -27.54 -26.05
N GLU A 248 -13.94 -26.57 -26.03
CA GLU A 248 -15.15 -26.60 -26.87
C GLU A 248 -14.81 -26.67 -28.37
N ILE A 249 -13.69 -26.06 -28.80
CA ILE A 249 -13.25 -26.01 -30.20
C ILE A 249 -12.76 -27.40 -30.69
N PRO A 250 -11.73 -28.03 -30.09
CA PRO A 250 -11.23 -29.33 -30.54
C PRO A 250 -12.27 -30.44 -30.38
N ILE A 251 -13.15 -30.39 -29.37
CA ILE A 251 -14.26 -31.36 -29.23
C ILE A 251 -15.21 -31.27 -30.42
N ARG A 252 -15.58 -30.05 -30.85
CA ARG A 252 -16.45 -29.86 -32.02
C ARG A 252 -15.77 -30.31 -33.32
N LEU A 253 -14.47 -30.07 -33.47
CA LEU A 253 -13.70 -30.48 -34.65
C LEU A 253 -13.53 -32.00 -34.74
N ARG A 254 -13.14 -32.66 -33.64
CA ARG A 254 -13.03 -34.13 -33.58
C ARG A 254 -14.37 -34.82 -33.80
N LYS A 255 -15.47 -34.26 -33.26
CA LYS A 255 -16.82 -34.75 -33.53
C LYS A 255 -17.19 -34.66 -35.01
N LYS A 256 -16.75 -33.61 -35.73
CA LYS A 256 -16.95 -33.50 -37.18
C LYS A 256 -16.11 -34.52 -37.97
N ARG A 257 -14.98 -34.96 -37.42
CA ARG A 257 -14.07 -35.94 -38.02
C ARG A 257 -14.38 -37.40 -37.64
N GLY A 258 -15.38 -37.65 -36.79
CA GLY A 258 -15.73 -38.99 -36.31
C GLY A 258 -14.86 -39.51 -35.16
N ASP A 259 -13.88 -38.74 -34.68
CA ASP A 259 -12.93 -39.19 -33.67
C ASP A 259 -13.53 -39.19 -32.25
N PRO A 260 -13.27 -40.24 -31.44
CA PRO A 260 -13.67 -40.28 -30.04
C PRO A 260 -12.91 -39.24 -29.19
N ALA A 261 -13.51 -38.07 -28.98
CA ALA A 261 -12.98 -37.03 -28.09
C ALA A 261 -13.21 -37.30 -26.58
N LEU A 262 -13.26 -38.57 -26.18
CA LEU A 262 -13.60 -39.03 -24.82
C LEU A 262 -12.79 -38.37 -23.69
N PRO A 263 -11.45 -38.31 -23.73
CA PRO A 263 -10.66 -37.69 -22.64
C PRO A 263 -10.92 -36.18 -22.54
N LEU A 264 -10.89 -35.44 -23.66
CA LEU A 264 -11.19 -34.01 -23.67
C LEU A 264 -12.60 -33.71 -23.16
N ARG A 265 -13.57 -34.57 -23.49
CA ARG A 265 -14.95 -34.44 -23.03
C ARG A 265 -15.09 -34.66 -21.53
N ARG A 266 -14.34 -35.62 -20.94
CA ARG A 266 -14.31 -35.84 -19.48
C ARG A 266 -13.77 -34.59 -18.77
N THR A 267 -12.62 -34.08 -19.18
CA THR A 267 -12.01 -32.87 -18.61
C THR A 267 -12.94 -31.66 -18.74
N TRP A 268 -13.51 -31.43 -19.94
CA TRP A 268 -14.47 -30.36 -20.16
C TRP A 268 -15.69 -30.47 -19.25
N THR A 269 -16.24 -31.67 -19.07
CA THR A 269 -17.42 -31.90 -18.22
C THR A 269 -17.09 -31.65 -16.76
N PHE A 270 -15.94 -32.15 -16.28
CA PHE A 270 -15.45 -31.90 -14.93
C PHE A 270 -15.29 -30.40 -14.67
N SER A 271 -14.54 -29.69 -15.51
CA SER A 271 -14.34 -28.24 -15.39
C SER A 271 -15.66 -27.48 -15.46
N PHE A 272 -16.57 -27.87 -16.35
CA PHE A 272 -17.89 -27.24 -16.46
C PHE A 272 -18.74 -27.42 -15.20
N VAL A 273 -18.73 -28.60 -14.58
CA VAL A 273 -19.49 -28.86 -13.35
C VAL A 273 -18.91 -28.06 -12.19
N TRP A 274 -17.60 -28.11 -12.00
CA TRP A 274 -16.93 -27.41 -10.90
C TRP A 274 -17.00 -25.89 -11.05
N HIS A 275 -16.81 -25.35 -12.25
CA HIS A 275 -16.96 -23.92 -12.53
C HIS A 275 -18.33 -23.40 -12.11
N ASN A 276 -19.41 -24.12 -12.48
CA ASN A 276 -20.76 -23.74 -12.09
C ASN A 276 -21.03 -23.94 -10.59
N ARG A 277 -20.57 -25.05 -10.01
CA ARG A 277 -20.79 -25.36 -8.59
C ARG A 277 -20.14 -24.30 -7.72
N LEU A 278 -18.84 -24.06 -7.89
CA LEU A 278 -18.08 -23.08 -7.12
C LEU A 278 -18.60 -21.66 -7.36
N GLY A 279 -18.80 -21.26 -8.61
CA GLY A 279 -19.30 -19.91 -8.93
C GLY A 279 -20.69 -19.63 -8.34
N SER A 280 -21.57 -20.63 -8.26
CA SER A 280 -22.89 -20.47 -7.65
C SER A 280 -22.88 -20.54 -6.13
N LEU A 281 -22.02 -21.38 -5.54
CA LEU A 281 -21.90 -21.55 -4.09
C LEU A 281 -21.29 -20.30 -3.45
N PHE A 282 -20.22 -19.75 -4.05
CA PHE A 282 -19.48 -18.61 -3.52
C PHE A 282 -19.95 -17.27 -4.07
N ILE A 283 -21.11 -17.20 -4.74
CA ILE A 283 -21.58 -15.99 -5.43
C ILE A 283 -21.62 -14.75 -4.53
N VAL A 284 -22.02 -14.90 -3.27
CA VAL A 284 -22.09 -13.78 -2.31
C VAL A 284 -20.69 -13.24 -2.01
N LEU A 285 -19.73 -14.14 -1.72
CA LEU A 285 -18.35 -13.77 -1.43
C LEU A 285 -17.64 -13.19 -2.66
N LEU A 286 -17.92 -13.72 -3.86
CA LEU A 286 -17.40 -13.20 -5.12
C LEU A 286 -17.94 -11.78 -5.42
N LEU A 287 -19.21 -11.52 -5.15
CA LEU A 287 -19.76 -10.17 -5.29
C LEU A 287 -19.21 -9.23 -4.23
N LEU A 288 -19.07 -9.70 -2.99
CA LEU A 288 -18.50 -8.92 -1.89
C LEU A 288 -17.09 -8.44 -2.24
N ILE A 289 -16.17 -9.35 -2.63
CA ILE A 289 -14.77 -8.97 -2.92
C ILE A 289 -14.65 -8.01 -4.10
N VAL A 290 -15.49 -8.19 -5.14
CA VAL A 290 -15.51 -7.30 -6.30
C VAL A 290 -16.02 -5.92 -5.92
N VAL A 291 -17.14 -5.84 -5.20
CA VAL A 291 -17.73 -4.56 -4.79
C VAL A 291 -16.78 -3.84 -3.83
N THR A 292 -16.28 -4.50 -2.78
CA THR A 292 -15.35 -3.86 -1.85
C THR A 292 -14.10 -3.36 -2.57
N GLY A 293 -13.54 -4.14 -3.51
CA GLY A 293 -12.39 -3.73 -4.32
C GLY A 293 -12.64 -2.48 -5.17
N MET A 294 -13.82 -2.36 -5.78
CA MET A 294 -14.20 -1.17 -6.57
C MET A 294 -14.25 0.12 -5.73
N PHE A 295 -14.60 0.02 -4.44
CA PHE A 295 -14.66 1.17 -3.53
C PHE A 295 -13.28 1.65 -3.04
N LEU A 296 -12.22 0.85 -3.19
CA LEU A 296 -10.87 1.22 -2.73
C LEU A 296 -10.15 2.22 -3.64
N ARG A 297 -10.73 2.59 -4.78
CA ARG A 297 -10.17 3.55 -5.73
C ARG A 297 -11.25 4.47 -6.31
N PRO A 298 -10.88 5.65 -6.83
CA PRO A 298 -11.81 6.51 -7.57
C PRO A 298 -12.46 5.76 -8.75
N PRO A 299 -13.72 6.07 -9.11
CA PRO A 299 -14.56 7.15 -8.57
C PRO A 299 -15.29 6.81 -7.27
N LEU A 300 -15.47 5.53 -6.93
CA LEU A 300 -16.30 5.12 -5.78
C LEU A 300 -15.68 5.43 -4.41
N LEU A 301 -14.35 5.59 -4.35
CA LEU A 301 -13.65 6.07 -3.16
C LEU A 301 -14.12 7.48 -2.72
N ILE A 302 -14.40 8.36 -3.68
CA ILE A 302 -14.65 9.79 -3.43
C ILE A 302 -15.77 10.02 -2.41
N PRO A 303 -16.98 9.43 -2.56
CA PRO A 303 -18.06 9.64 -1.59
C PRO A 303 -17.80 9.04 -0.21
N ILE A 304 -16.95 8.01 -0.09
CA ILE A 304 -16.72 7.30 1.19
C ILE A 304 -15.46 7.74 1.94
N ALA A 305 -14.53 8.45 1.28
CA ALA A 305 -13.20 8.75 1.82
C ALA A 305 -13.26 9.55 3.13
N ARG A 306 -14.25 10.45 3.26
CA ARG A 306 -14.44 11.33 4.43
C ARG A 306 -15.53 10.83 5.39
N THR A 307 -16.20 9.71 5.07
CA THR A 307 -17.28 9.17 5.90
C THR A 307 -16.71 8.40 7.09
N GLN A 308 -17.21 8.69 8.28
CA GLN A 308 -16.84 8.01 9.52
C GLN A 308 -17.99 7.10 9.98
N VAL A 309 -17.66 5.89 10.43
CA VAL A 309 -18.62 4.89 10.91
C VAL A 309 -18.18 4.30 12.24
N LYS A 310 -19.11 3.75 13.01
CA LYS A 310 -18.75 3.01 14.23
C LYS A 310 -17.96 1.75 13.84
N PRO A 311 -16.90 1.38 14.58
CA PRO A 311 -16.20 0.12 14.38
C PRO A 311 -17.16 -1.06 14.43
N VAL A 312 -16.91 -2.08 13.61
CA VAL A 312 -17.70 -3.32 13.64
C VAL A 312 -17.37 -4.05 14.95
N PRO A 313 -18.38 -4.46 15.75
CA PRO A 313 -18.13 -5.17 16.99
C PRO A 313 -17.31 -6.45 16.79
N GLY A 314 -16.29 -6.65 17.62
CA GLY A 314 -15.40 -7.83 17.56
C GLY A 314 -14.44 -7.85 16.38
N SER A 315 -14.27 -6.72 15.67
CA SER A 315 -13.29 -6.57 14.60
C SER A 315 -11.98 -5.98 15.10
N THR A 316 -10.91 -6.11 14.30
CA THR A 316 -9.60 -5.47 14.54
C THR A 316 -9.66 -3.94 14.58
N LEU A 317 -10.75 -3.33 14.11
CA LEU A 317 -10.96 -1.89 14.18
C LEU A 317 -11.46 -1.42 15.55
N GLN A 318 -11.96 -2.35 16.38
CA GLN A 318 -12.35 -2.06 17.76
C GLN A 318 -11.13 -2.27 18.66
N SER A 319 -10.61 -1.17 19.19
CA SER A 319 -9.44 -1.18 20.07
C SER A 319 -9.64 -0.17 21.20
N ASP A 320 -9.25 -0.56 22.41
CA ASP A 320 -9.26 0.33 23.58
C ASP A 320 -8.11 1.35 23.52
N ASN A 321 -7.06 1.07 22.73
CA ASN A 321 -6.00 2.02 22.45
C ASN A 321 -6.49 3.08 21.42
N PRO A 322 -6.59 4.38 21.79
CA PRO A 322 -7.05 5.44 20.90
C PRO A 322 -6.10 5.71 19.73
N TRP A 323 -4.84 5.28 19.85
CA TRP A 323 -3.78 5.46 18.85
C TRP A 323 -3.59 4.26 17.93
N HIS A 324 -4.42 3.21 18.07
CA HIS A 324 -4.29 1.97 17.30
C HIS A 324 -4.26 2.20 15.79
N ASP A 325 -3.13 1.87 15.16
CA ASP A 325 -2.83 2.07 13.75
C ASP A 325 -2.86 3.55 13.25
N ARG A 326 -2.68 4.52 14.16
CA ARG A 326 -2.73 5.97 13.86
C ARG A 326 -1.37 6.66 13.92
N LEU A 327 -0.39 6.15 14.66
CA LEU A 327 0.91 6.82 14.84
C LEU A 327 1.78 6.77 13.58
N ARG A 328 2.58 7.82 13.36
CA ARG A 328 3.46 7.97 12.17
C ARG A 328 4.88 8.35 12.54
N ARG A 329 5.07 9.46 13.26
CA ARG A 329 6.39 10.00 13.59
C ARG A 329 6.36 10.74 14.93
N LEU A 330 7.51 10.83 15.58
CA LEU A 330 7.69 11.52 16.86
C LEU A 330 8.91 12.44 16.77
N ARG A 331 8.77 13.67 17.25
CA ARG A 331 9.86 14.63 17.38
C ARG A 331 9.81 15.29 18.75
N TYR A 332 10.95 15.78 19.20
CA TYR A 332 11.04 16.58 20.43
C TYR A 332 11.45 17.99 20.03
N ASP A 333 10.63 18.95 20.43
CA ASP A 333 10.88 20.38 20.28
C ASP A 333 11.63 20.86 21.52
N ALA A 334 12.95 21.03 21.39
CA ALA A 334 13.82 21.41 22.49
C ALA A 334 13.55 22.84 22.99
N GLU A 335 13.12 23.74 22.10
CA GLU A 335 12.82 25.14 22.42
C GLU A 335 11.50 25.23 23.20
N GLY A 336 10.44 24.63 22.66
CA GLY A 336 9.14 24.56 23.32
C GLY A 336 9.06 23.53 24.46
N ARG A 337 10.14 22.77 24.72
CA ARG A 337 10.23 21.67 25.71
C ARG A 337 9.04 20.72 25.67
N ARG A 338 8.65 20.31 24.47
CA ARG A 338 7.44 19.50 24.23
C ARG A 338 7.68 18.43 23.17
N TRP A 339 6.89 17.37 23.25
CA TRP A 339 6.81 16.35 22.23
C TRP A 339 5.85 16.76 21.13
N LEU A 340 6.20 16.42 19.89
CA LEU A 340 5.38 16.56 18.71
C LEU A 340 5.15 15.17 18.12
N LEU A 341 3.89 14.78 17.96
CA LEU A 341 3.48 13.46 17.50
C LEU A 341 2.61 13.58 16.26
N ALA A 342 3.09 13.05 15.14
CA ALA A 342 2.30 12.94 13.91
C ALA A 342 1.49 11.65 13.93
N ALA A 343 0.19 11.77 13.73
CA ALA A 343 -0.74 10.68 13.55
C ALA A 343 -1.56 10.86 12.25
N SER A 344 -2.37 9.87 11.89
CA SER A 344 -3.24 9.96 10.71
C SER A 344 -4.30 11.07 10.77
N SER A 345 -4.62 11.55 11.97
CA SER A 345 -5.62 12.59 12.23
C SER A 345 -5.04 14.01 12.30
N GLY A 346 -3.71 14.15 12.35
CA GLY A 346 -3.02 15.44 12.49
C GLY A 346 -1.72 15.33 13.30
N ILE A 347 -1.15 16.48 13.62
CA ILE A 347 0.02 16.61 14.50
C ILE A 347 -0.46 17.07 15.88
N TYR A 348 0.07 16.44 16.92
CA TYR A 348 -0.27 16.69 18.32
C TYR A 348 0.96 17.15 19.09
N ALA A 349 0.75 17.97 20.12
CA ALA A 349 1.79 18.40 21.04
C ALA A 349 1.44 18.03 22.49
N PHE A 350 2.44 17.65 23.28
CA PHE A 350 2.29 17.42 24.73
C PHE A 350 3.63 17.64 25.46
N PRO A 351 3.62 18.09 26.73
CA PRO A 351 4.85 18.35 27.48
C PRO A 351 5.64 17.07 27.82
N ALA A 352 4.96 16.03 28.30
CA ALA A 352 5.57 14.77 28.71
C ALA A 352 4.65 13.57 28.44
N PHE A 353 5.23 12.37 28.34
CA PHE A 353 4.45 11.13 28.26
C PHE A 353 3.58 10.97 29.51
N GLY A 354 2.32 10.59 29.30
CA GLY A 354 1.28 10.55 30.34
C GLY A 354 0.40 11.81 30.39
N GLU A 355 0.83 12.91 29.78
CA GLU A 355 -0.01 14.10 29.62
C GLU A 355 -0.85 14.04 28.33
N GLN A 356 -1.98 14.75 28.33
CA GLN A 356 -2.93 14.73 27.22
C GLN A 356 -2.36 15.38 25.95
N PRO A 357 -2.26 14.64 24.82
CA PRO A 357 -1.89 15.22 23.53
C PRO A 357 -2.96 16.20 23.04
N LYS A 358 -2.53 17.43 22.73
CA LYS A 358 -3.37 18.48 22.16
C LYS A 358 -3.10 18.61 20.68
N LYS A 359 -4.15 18.67 19.86
CA LYS A 359 -3.98 18.85 18.43
C LYS A 359 -3.46 20.24 18.11
N LEU A 360 -2.49 20.32 17.19
CA LEU A 360 -2.01 21.59 16.67
C LEU A 360 -2.83 22.03 15.46
N ASP A 361 -3.21 23.30 15.48
CA ASP A 361 -3.79 24.01 14.34
C ASP A 361 -2.68 24.54 13.42
N ASN A 362 -3.03 24.99 12.21
CA ASN A 362 -2.11 25.56 11.22
C ASN A 362 -0.90 24.66 10.90
N THR A 363 -1.13 23.34 10.85
CA THR A 363 -0.10 22.37 10.50
C THR A 363 0.08 22.29 8.97
N PRO A 364 1.30 21.99 8.47
CA PRO A 364 1.53 21.85 7.05
C PRO A 364 0.65 20.76 6.40
N PRO A 365 0.27 20.91 5.12
CA PRO A 365 -0.50 19.90 4.40
C PRO A 365 0.21 18.53 4.35
N VAL A 366 -0.40 17.51 4.95
CA VAL A 366 0.10 16.12 4.91
C VAL A 366 -0.78 15.26 4.02
N SER A 367 -0.17 14.53 3.09
CA SER A 367 -0.88 13.59 2.22
C SER A 367 -1.55 12.46 3.00
N VAL A 368 -2.56 11.80 2.42
CA VAL A 368 -3.20 10.60 3.01
C VAL A 368 -2.19 9.46 3.24
N MET A 369 -1.08 9.45 2.48
CA MET A 369 0.00 8.46 2.65
C MET A 369 0.91 8.76 3.85
N GLY A 370 0.71 9.90 4.51
CA GLY A 370 1.42 10.31 5.72
C GLY A 370 2.65 11.17 5.42
N LEU A 371 3.46 11.33 6.48
CA LEU A 371 4.60 12.22 6.51
C LEU A 371 5.90 11.48 6.14
N ASN A 372 6.63 12.01 5.16
CA ASN A 372 7.88 11.46 4.63
C ASN A 372 9.11 12.21 5.15
N VAL A 373 8.97 13.51 5.44
CA VAL A 373 10.03 14.35 5.98
C VAL A 373 9.51 15.07 7.22
N TRP A 374 10.27 15.01 8.30
CA TRP A 374 10.06 15.84 9.49
C TRP A 374 11.40 16.05 10.17
N GLN A 375 12.04 17.18 9.89
CA GLN A 375 13.38 17.50 10.38
C GLN A 375 13.37 18.93 10.93
N GLN A 376 14.11 19.14 12.02
CA GLN A 376 14.30 20.47 12.57
C GLN A 376 15.50 21.10 11.87
N THR A 377 15.34 22.30 11.32
CA THR A 377 16.42 23.04 10.62
C THR A 377 16.94 24.22 11.43
N GLY A 378 16.21 24.66 12.45
CA GLY A 378 16.61 25.73 13.36
C GLY A 378 15.71 25.79 14.60
N PRO A 379 15.92 26.77 15.50
CA PRO A 379 15.01 27.03 16.62
C PRO A 379 13.60 27.28 16.08
N ASN A 380 12.61 26.53 16.57
CA ASN A 380 11.21 26.55 16.10
C ASN A 380 10.95 26.25 14.61
N GLN A 381 11.99 26.06 13.79
CA GLN A 381 11.86 25.85 12.35
C GLN A 381 11.96 24.38 11.97
N TRP A 382 10.92 23.90 11.29
CA TRP A 382 10.77 22.52 10.85
C TRP A 382 10.56 22.44 9.36
N VAL A 383 11.14 21.42 8.73
CA VAL A 383 10.83 21.02 7.36
C VAL A 383 9.92 19.80 7.41
N VAL A 384 8.76 19.93 6.79
CA VAL A 384 7.67 18.95 6.80
C VAL A 384 7.33 18.60 5.35
N GLY A 385 7.49 17.33 4.99
CA GLY A 385 7.30 16.88 3.61
C GLY A 385 6.45 15.63 3.49
N SER A 386 5.62 15.58 2.46
CA SER A 386 4.76 14.44 2.10
C SER A 386 4.54 14.38 0.60
N PHE A 387 3.73 13.43 0.11
CA PHE A 387 3.34 13.43 -1.30
C PHE A 387 2.48 14.63 -1.75
N SER A 388 2.09 15.51 -0.81
CA SER A 388 1.44 16.78 -1.13
C SER A 388 2.42 17.91 -1.45
N GLY A 389 3.69 17.79 -1.06
CA GLY A 389 4.69 18.86 -1.15
C GLY A 389 5.63 18.88 0.04
N ILE A 390 6.50 19.89 0.08
CA ILE A 390 7.45 20.16 1.16
C ILE A 390 7.28 21.59 1.65
N TYR A 391 7.25 21.76 2.96
CA TYR A 391 6.89 23.01 3.61
C TYR A 391 7.87 23.33 4.75
N GLY A 392 8.20 24.61 4.90
CA GLY A 392 8.74 25.17 6.13
C GLY A 392 7.61 25.42 7.12
N TRP A 393 7.85 25.12 8.39
CA TRP A 393 6.89 25.30 9.47
C TRP A 393 7.59 25.94 10.67
N ASP A 394 7.17 27.14 11.01
CA ASP A 394 7.65 27.84 12.20
C ASP A 394 6.64 27.67 13.34
N LEU A 395 7.10 27.08 14.44
CA LEU A 395 6.27 26.81 15.61
C LEU A 395 6.03 28.04 16.49
N SER A 396 6.80 29.13 16.29
CA SER A 396 6.69 30.33 17.12
C SER A 396 5.43 31.14 16.80
N ASP A 397 5.11 31.28 15.51
CA ASP A 397 3.93 31.98 15.01
C ASP A 397 2.94 31.06 14.28
N GLY A 398 3.30 29.80 14.05
CA GLY A 398 2.48 28.82 13.34
C GLY A 398 2.48 29.02 11.82
N SER A 399 3.41 29.81 11.28
CA SER A 399 3.48 30.09 9.85
C SER A 399 3.93 28.86 9.05
N VAL A 400 3.32 28.67 7.88
CA VAL A 400 3.65 27.61 6.94
C VAL A 400 4.00 28.22 5.60
N THR A 401 5.22 27.98 5.16
CA THR A 401 5.74 28.44 3.86
C THR A 401 6.01 27.25 2.96
N ASP A 402 5.80 27.41 1.67
CA ASP A 402 6.26 26.41 0.70
C ASP A 402 7.78 26.45 0.60
N TYR A 403 8.40 25.30 0.75
CA TYR A 403 9.85 25.22 0.87
C TYR A 403 10.56 25.51 -0.46
N ASP A 404 9.87 25.35 -1.60
CA ASP A 404 10.43 25.57 -2.93
C ASP A 404 10.35 27.03 -3.36
N THR A 405 9.25 27.70 -3.02
CA THR A 405 8.97 29.08 -3.43
C THR A 405 9.28 30.11 -2.35
N GLY A 406 9.35 29.69 -1.07
CA GLY A 406 9.48 30.57 0.09
C GLY A 406 8.21 31.36 0.40
N LEU A 407 7.13 31.17 -0.35
CA LEU A 407 5.89 31.93 -0.20
C LEU A 407 5.00 31.35 0.90
N PRO A 408 4.28 32.19 1.67
CA PRO A 408 3.24 31.74 2.59
C PRO A 408 2.16 30.94 1.87
N LEU A 409 1.66 29.88 2.52
CA LEU A 409 0.63 29.01 1.95
C LEU A 409 -0.68 29.76 1.59
N ASP A 410 -0.99 30.82 2.32
CA ASP A 410 -2.17 31.66 2.11
C ASP A 410 -2.08 32.56 0.87
N GLU A 411 -0.85 32.93 0.46
CA GLU A 411 -0.60 33.80 -0.70
C GLU A 411 -0.54 33.02 -2.02
N MET A 412 -0.37 31.71 -1.98
CA MET A 412 -0.37 30.83 -3.16
C MET A 412 -1.75 30.60 -3.80
N GLY A 413 -2.70 31.50 -3.61
CA GLY A 413 -3.94 31.56 -4.40
C GLY A 413 -4.69 30.23 -4.53
N GLY A 414 -5.36 29.78 -3.47
CA GLY A 414 -6.34 28.68 -3.55
C GLY A 414 -5.78 27.27 -3.77
N TYR A 415 -4.46 27.07 -3.85
CA TYR A 415 -3.85 25.72 -3.79
C TYR A 415 -3.68 25.21 -2.35
N GLY A 416 -3.55 26.10 -1.36
CA GLY A 416 -3.37 25.74 0.06
C GLY A 416 -4.67 25.56 0.87
N ARG A 417 -5.80 26.13 0.42
CA ARG A 417 -7.07 26.15 1.16
C ARG A 417 -8.20 25.40 0.42
N ARG A 418 -7.99 24.14 0.03
CA ARG A 418 -9.11 23.28 -0.46
C ARG A 418 -9.69 22.40 0.65
N GLY A 419 -10.53 23.03 1.47
CA GLY A 419 -11.64 22.33 2.14
C GLY A 419 -12.65 21.70 1.15
N GLY A 420 -12.61 22.07 -0.14
CA GLY A 420 -13.53 21.57 -1.17
C GLY A 420 -12.91 20.55 -2.13
N GLY A 421 -13.49 19.35 -2.17
CA GLY A 421 -13.74 18.41 -3.29
C GLY A 421 -12.85 18.31 -4.56
N GLY A 422 -11.65 18.87 -4.62
CA GLY A 422 -10.76 18.76 -5.78
C GLY A 422 -9.89 17.51 -5.77
N ARG A 423 -9.52 16.99 -6.95
CA ARG A 423 -8.49 15.95 -7.08
C ARG A 423 -7.19 16.45 -6.41
N PRO A 424 -6.54 15.65 -5.55
CA PRO A 424 -5.21 15.99 -5.03
C PRO A 424 -4.26 16.12 -6.22
N THR A 425 -3.74 17.31 -6.47
CA THR A 425 -2.65 17.52 -7.41
C THR A 425 -1.35 17.19 -6.70
N PHE A 426 -0.74 16.07 -7.07
CA PHE A 426 0.61 15.64 -6.66
C PHE A 426 1.67 16.53 -7.34
N GLY A 427 1.71 17.83 -6.99
CA GLY A 427 2.59 18.80 -7.66
C GLY A 427 4.05 18.40 -7.59
N ASN A 428 4.53 18.06 -6.38
CA ASN A 428 5.90 17.62 -6.08
C ASN A 428 5.86 16.52 -5.00
N PRO A 429 5.71 15.24 -5.36
CA PRO A 429 5.62 14.15 -4.38
C PRO A 429 6.95 13.91 -3.66
N VAL A 430 7.14 14.54 -2.49
CA VAL A 430 8.40 14.44 -1.73
C VAL A 430 8.51 13.10 -1.03
N SER A 431 9.63 12.40 -1.27
CA SER A 431 9.98 11.12 -0.65
C SER A 431 11.02 11.26 0.46
N GLY A 432 11.87 12.28 0.42
CA GLY A 432 12.92 12.50 1.42
C GLY A 432 13.51 13.91 1.39
N PHE A 433 14.34 14.21 2.39
CA PHE A 433 15.06 15.48 2.52
C PHE A 433 16.34 15.26 3.33
N SER A 434 17.37 16.05 3.01
CA SER A 434 18.64 16.06 3.72
C SER A 434 19.23 17.45 3.77
N SER A 435 19.76 17.84 4.92
CA SER A 435 20.63 19.02 5.10
C SER A 435 22.08 18.64 5.41
N ASP A 436 22.45 17.36 5.27
CA ASP A 436 23.76 16.84 5.68
C ASP A 436 24.86 17.00 4.61
N PHE A 437 24.50 17.39 3.39
CA PHE A 437 25.44 17.52 2.28
C PHE A 437 26.08 18.91 2.21
N ALA A 438 27.35 18.95 1.82
CA ALA A 438 28.13 20.19 1.68
C ALA A 438 27.61 21.12 0.56
N GLN A 439 26.88 20.56 -0.42
CA GLN A 439 26.27 21.30 -1.52
C GLN A 439 25.02 22.10 -1.07
N GLY A 440 24.52 21.86 0.15
CA GLY A 440 23.30 22.45 0.69
C GLY A 440 22.16 21.44 0.79
N PRO A 441 20.95 21.91 1.18
CA PRO A 441 19.81 21.04 1.37
C PRO A 441 19.35 20.38 0.07
N VAL A 442 19.04 19.09 0.13
CA VAL A 442 18.60 18.26 -1.00
C VAL A 442 17.19 17.76 -0.73
N VAL A 443 16.29 17.96 -1.70
CA VAL A 443 14.94 17.39 -1.70
C VAL A 443 14.93 16.18 -2.62
N PHE A 444 14.43 15.04 -2.13
CA PHE A 444 14.26 13.83 -2.93
C PHE A 444 12.79 13.68 -3.34
N ASP A 445 12.46 14.07 -4.57
CA ASP A 445 11.15 13.84 -5.17
C ASP A 445 11.01 12.37 -5.61
N TYR A 446 9.84 11.79 -5.39
CA TYR A 446 9.58 10.38 -5.69
C TYR A 446 9.64 10.08 -7.19
N GLY A 447 9.26 11.02 -8.05
CA GLY A 447 9.28 10.86 -9.50
C GLY A 447 10.54 11.44 -10.13
N ARG A 448 10.80 12.73 -9.88
CA ARG A 448 11.92 13.47 -10.48
C ARG A 448 13.27 13.14 -9.86
N GLY A 449 13.29 12.68 -8.62
CA GLY A 449 14.50 12.34 -7.91
C GLY A 449 15.12 13.49 -7.11
N ALA A 450 16.44 13.46 -6.92
CA ALA A 450 17.18 14.44 -6.13
C ALA A 450 17.28 15.79 -6.84
N ARG A 451 17.11 16.86 -6.07
CA ARG A 451 17.39 18.24 -6.46
C ARG A 451 17.93 19.05 -5.29
N LEU A 452 18.83 20.00 -5.59
CA LEU A 452 19.27 20.98 -4.60
C LEU A 452 18.17 22.01 -4.37
N ALA A 453 17.82 22.26 -3.10
CA ALA A 453 16.77 23.20 -2.74
C ALA A 453 17.14 24.65 -3.12
N ASN A 454 18.39 25.05 -2.81
CA ASN A 454 18.87 26.41 -3.02
C ASN A 454 19.24 26.69 -4.49
N TYR A 455 19.51 25.65 -5.27
CA TYR A 455 19.94 25.75 -6.66
C TYR A 455 19.21 24.72 -7.53
N PRO A 456 17.89 24.91 -7.80
CA PRO A 456 17.06 23.89 -8.46
C PRO A 456 17.54 23.50 -9.85
N ASP A 457 18.21 24.42 -10.55
CA ASP A 457 18.74 24.20 -11.90
C ASP A 457 20.08 23.45 -11.91
N MET A 458 20.75 23.33 -10.75
CA MET A 458 21.98 22.53 -10.64
C MET A 458 21.66 21.08 -10.29
N PRO A 459 22.21 20.11 -11.05
CA PRO A 459 22.02 18.71 -10.72
C PRO A 459 22.72 18.37 -9.40
N PHE A 460 22.07 17.50 -8.60
CA PHE A 460 22.74 16.83 -7.50
C PHE A 460 23.73 15.78 -8.01
N GLU A 461 24.59 15.26 -7.12
CA GLU A 461 25.58 14.25 -7.48
C GLU A 461 24.95 13.05 -8.20
N SER A 462 25.64 12.61 -9.25
CA SER A 462 25.14 11.60 -10.17
C SER A 462 24.91 10.27 -9.44
N MET A 463 23.76 9.67 -9.68
CA MET A 463 23.47 8.38 -9.07
C MET A 463 24.31 7.28 -9.75
N PRO A 464 25.04 6.44 -9.00
CA PRO A 464 25.85 5.38 -9.58
C PRO A 464 25.01 4.35 -10.37
N GLU A 465 25.54 3.84 -11.48
CA GLU A 465 24.84 2.87 -12.35
C GLU A 465 24.42 1.58 -11.62
N VAL A 466 25.11 1.22 -10.52
CA VAL A 466 24.77 0.06 -9.69
C VAL A 466 23.32 0.12 -9.19
N PHE A 467 22.77 1.32 -8.95
CA PHE A 467 21.36 1.47 -8.54
C PHE A 467 20.40 1.09 -9.65
N ALA A 468 20.67 1.52 -10.89
CA ALA A 468 19.84 1.17 -12.04
C ALA A 468 19.98 -0.32 -12.41
N ARG A 469 21.20 -0.86 -12.35
CA ARG A 469 21.52 -2.25 -12.73
C ARG A 469 21.04 -3.28 -11.72
N ASP A 470 21.33 -3.04 -10.43
CA ASP A 470 21.16 -4.00 -9.35
C ASP A 470 19.98 -3.63 -8.42
N GLY A 471 19.29 -2.52 -8.70
CA GLY A 471 18.12 -2.07 -7.95
C GLY A 471 16.99 -3.11 -7.94
N ARG A 472 16.41 -3.33 -6.76
CA ARG A 472 15.37 -4.34 -6.53
C ARG A 472 14.10 -3.72 -5.99
N ILE A 473 12.98 -4.41 -6.18
CA ILE A 473 11.69 -4.10 -5.59
C ILE A 473 11.21 -5.30 -4.78
N SER A 474 10.56 -5.09 -3.63
CA SER A 474 9.99 -6.22 -2.90
C SER A 474 8.86 -6.87 -3.71
N PHE A 475 8.74 -8.19 -3.60
CA PHE A 475 7.67 -8.92 -4.30
C PHE A 475 6.28 -8.47 -3.84
N TRP A 476 6.15 -8.12 -2.55
CA TRP A 476 4.92 -7.52 -2.03
C TRP A 476 4.57 -6.20 -2.74
N HIS A 477 5.55 -5.30 -2.93
CA HIS A 477 5.32 -4.04 -3.62
C HIS A 477 5.04 -4.26 -5.11
N PHE A 478 5.72 -5.21 -5.77
CA PHE A 478 5.37 -5.63 -7.12
C PHE A 478 3.91 -6.12 -7.23
N CYS A 479 3.47 -6.99 -6.32
CA CYS A 479 2.09 -7.45 -6.24
C CYS A 479 1.13 -6.29 -6.04
N LEU A 480 1.47 -5.29 -5.22
CA LEU A 480 0.67 -4.08 -5.05
C LEU A 480 0.51 -3.33 -6.37
N GLU A 481 1.62 -3.04 -7.06
CA GLU A 481 1.64 -2.33 -8.35
C GLU A 481 0.82 -3.07 -9.42
N LEU A 482 0.90 -4.41 -9.44
CA LEU A 482 0.12 -5.28 -10.32
C LEU A 482 -1.37 -5.23 -9.96
N HIS A 483 -1.69 -5.37 -8.68
CA HIS A 483 -3.06 -5.42 -8.17
C HIS A 483 -3.81 -4.11 -8.43
N VAL A 484 -3.13 -2.97 -8.30
CA VAL A 484 -3.75 -1.67 -8.57
C VAL A 484 -3.64 -1.25 -10.04
N GLY A 485 -2.93 -2.03 -10.86
CA GLY A 485 -2.79 -1.82 -12.31
C GLY A 485 -1.75 -0.80 -12.73
N ARG A 486 -0.91 -0.27 -11.83
CA ARG A 486 0.13 0.72 -12.16
C ARG A 486 1.21 0.17 -13.10
N LEU A 487 1.45 -1.15 -13.08
CA LEU A 487 2.31 -1.82 -14.06
C LEU A 487 1.80 -1.71 -15.50
N TYR A 488 0.50 -1.51 -15.68
CA TYR A 488 -0.15 -1.42 -16.98
C TYR A 488 -0.15 0.00 -17.56
N ARG A 489 0.46 0.97 -16.87
CA ARG A 489 0.45 2.38 -17.28
C ARG A 489 0.99 2.60 -18.69
N SER A 490 1.99 1.83 -19.10
CA SER A 490 2.58 1.93 -20.45
C SER A 490 1.58 1.69 -21.59
N PHE A 491 0.47 0.98 -21.36
CA PHE A 491 -0.56 0.78 -22.38
C PHE A 491 -1.95 1.33 -22.00
N LEU A 492 -2.26 1.48 -20.72
CA LEU A 492 -3.53 2.08 -20.26
C LEU A 492 -3.47 3.60 -20.17
N PHE A 493 -2.28 4.21 -20.11
CA PHE A 493 -2.08 5.65 -19.99
C PHE A 493 -2.99 6.26 -18.90
N ALA A 494 -3.85 7.21 -19.25
CA ALA A 494 -4.78 7.87 -18.33
C ALA A 494 -5.89 6.95 -17.78
N PHE A 495 -6.18 5.81 -18.42
CA PHE A 495 -7.16 4.84 -17.91
C PHE A 495 -6.64 4.00 -16.74
N THR A 496 -5.33 4.08 -16.44
CA THR A 496 -4.72 3.36 -15.30
C THR A 496 -5.41 3.69 -13.98
N ASP A 497 -5.79 4.95 -13.76
CA ASP A 497 -6.47 5.38 -12.54
C ASP A 497 -7.87 4.76 -12.38
N PHE A 498 -8.48 4.38 -13.50
CA PHE A 498 -9.79 3.72 -13.55
C PHE A 498 -9.67 2.18 -13.62
N TYR A 499 -8.45 1.62 -13.66
CA TYR A 499 -8.23 0.19 -13.84
C TYR A 499 -8.99 -0.67 -12.83
N VAL A 500 -8.88 -0.35 -11.54
CA VAL A 500 -9.56 -1.09 -10.47
C VAL A 500 -11.09 -1.00 -10.60
N PHE A 501 -11.61 0.19 -10.89
CA PHE A 501 -13.05 0.39 -11.04
C PHE A 501 -13.61 -0.32 -12.28
N LEU A 502 -12.99 -0.14 -13.45
CA LEU A 502 -13.45 -0.74 -14.70
C LEU A 502 -13.25 -2.25 -14.69
N GLY A 503 -12.11 -2.73 -14.18
CA GLY A 503 -11.84 -4.15 -13.96
C GLY A 503 -12.86 -4.77 -13.03
N GLY A 504 -13.16 -4.12 -11.91
CA GLY A 504 -14.20 -4.54 -10.97
C GLY A 504 -15.60 -4.56 -11.58
N LEU A 505 -15.98 -3.53 -12.35
CA LEU A 505 -17.27 -3.47 -13.04
C LEU A 505 -17.43 -4.63 -14.05
N LEU A 506 -16.38 -4.90 -14.83
CA LEU A 506 -16.40 -5.99 -15.79
C LEU A 506 -16.39 -7.36 -15.10
N MET A 507 -15.64 -7.52 -14.00
CA MET A 507 -15.65 -8.73 -13.18
C MET A 507 -17.02 -8.95 -12.53
N PHE A 508 -17.67 -7.89 -12.02
CA PHE A 508 -19.04 -7.93 -11.51
C PHE A 508 -20.01 -8.42 -12.59
N LEU A 509 -19.88 -7.90 -13.81
CA LEU A 509 -20.69 -8.30 -14.96
C LEU A 509 -20.43 -9.78 -15.36
N VAL A 510 -19.19 -10.26 -15.30
CA VAL A 510 -18.85 -11.68 -15.53
C VAL A 510 -19.47 -12.58 -14.47
N VAL A 511 -19.34 -12.24 -13.19
CA VAL A 511 -19.91 -13.00 -12.07
C VAL A 511 -21.45 -13.04 -12.15
N LEU A 512 -22.08 -11.87 -12.35
CA LEU A 512 -23.53 -11.74 -12.47
C LEU A 512 -24.08 -12.48 -13.68
N SER A 513 -23.45 -12.33 -14.85
CA SER A 513 -23.87 -13.02 -16.07
C SER A 513 -23.73 -14.54 -15.94
N GLY A 514 -22.67 -15.03 -15.29
CA GLY A 514 -22.47 -16.45 -14.97
C GLY A 514 -23.61 -17.00 -14.12
N TYR A 515 -23.97 -16.30 -13.04
CA TYR A 515 -25.09 -16.69 -12.17
C TYR A 515 -26.45 -16.67 -12.88
N ILE A 516 -26.72 -15.64 -13.70
CA ILE A 516 -27.95 -15.57 -14.52
C ILE A 516 -28.04 -16.76 -15.48
N VAL A 517 -26.94 -17.13 -16.14
CA VAL A 517 -26.87 -18.28 -17.05
C VAL A 517 -27.11 -19.59 -16.29
N TYR A 518 -26.48 -19.76 -15.12
CA TYR A 518 -26.66 -20.91 -14.25
C TYR A 518 -28.14 -21.07 -13.81
N ARG A 519 -28.72 -20.04 -13.20
CA ARG A 519 -30.11 -20.05 -12.69
C ARG A 519 -31.12 -20.35 -13.79
N ARG A 520 -30.92 -19.81 -15.00
CA ARG A 520 -31.79 -20.07 -16.16
C ARG A 520 -31.67 -21.51 -16.67
N LYS A 521 -30.50 -22.14 -16.57
CA LYS A 521 -30.30 -23.55 -16.96
C LYS A 521 -30.95 -24.51 -15.95
N TYR A 522 -30.82 -24.24 -14.64
CA TYR A 522 -31.36 -25.09 -13.58
C TYR A 522 -32.87 -24.90 -13.33
N ARG A 523 -33.40 -23.67 -13.38
CA ARG A 523 -34.87 -23.46 -13.36
C ARG A 523 -35.59 -24.15 -14.52
N ARG A 524 -34.95 -24.25 -15.69
CA ARG A 524 -35.47 -25.04 -16.84
C ARG A 524 -35.52 -26.54 -16.58
N LYS A 525 -34.59 -27.11 -15.80
CA LYS A 525 -34.61 -28.53 -15.43
C LYS A 525 -35.72 -28.82 -14.39
N LYS A 526 -35.85 -27.99 -13.35
CA LYS A 526 -36.88 -28.17 -12.30
C LYS A 526 -38.31 -28.02 -12.85
N SER A 527 -38.55 -27.05 -13.73
CA SER A 527 -39.85 -26.87 -14.41
C SER A 527 -40.21 -27.98 -15.40
N ARG A 528 -39.21 -28.65 -16.01
CA ARG A 528 -39.46 -29.80 -16.88
C ARG A 528 -39.68 -31.09 -16.11
N ARG A 529 -39.08 -31.22 -14.92
CA ARG A 529 -39.30 -32.35 -14.01
C ARG A 529 -40.69 -32.29 -13.37
N LYS A 530 -41.12 -31.10 -12.92
CA LYS A 530 -42.47 -30.84 -12.39
C LYS A 530 -43.60 -30.80 -13.46
N LYS A 531 -43.28 -31.10 -14.72
CA LYS A 531 -44.24 -31.24 -15.84
C LYS A 531 -44.27 -32.70 -16.35
N ARG A 532 -43.55 -33.58 -15.68
CA ARG A 532 -43.30 -34.98 -16.05
C ARG A 532 -43.64 -35.90 -14.89
N GLU A 533 -43.39 -35.43 -13.66
CA GLU A 533 -44.28 -35.63 -12.51
C GLU A 533 -45.56 -34.84 -12.76
#